data_AF-A0A2P2I954-F1
#
_entry.id   AF-A0A2P2I954-F1
#
_cell.length_a   1.000
_cell.length_b   1.000
_cell.length_c   1.000
_cell.angle_alpha   90.00
_cell.angle_beta   90.00
_cell.angle_gamma   90.00
#
_symmetry.space_group_name_H-M   'P 1'
#
loop_
_entity.id
_entity.type
_entity.pdbx_description
1 polymer ?
#
loop_
_entity_poly.entity_id
_entity_poly.type
_entity_poly.pdbx_seq_one_letter_code
_entity_poly.pdbx_strand_id
1 'polypeptide(L)'
;MCEAADILPTSLQWLLKEAPAFPLHSSNVHILQEPSEFYAVLKERLSTAKKRITLASLYLGNGKLEQQLVQELEQQLEARPGLEVLWLLDYTRGSRQPHSSRQTLQPLMHYPNCQVSLFHTPELRGFLKWLLPQRWNEVVGLQHMKLYIFDDALLISG
;
A
#
# COMPACT_ATOMS: atom_id res chain seq x y z
N MET A 1 -19.77 12.47 27.83
CA MET A 1 -20.29 12.19 26.48
C MET A 1 -20.13 13.47 25.68
N CYS A 2 -19.10 13.58 24.84
CA CYS A 2 -19.02 14.68 23.88
C CYS A 2 -20.05 14.39 22.78
N GLU A 3 -20.97 15.32 22.52
CA GLU A 3 -21.85 15.21 21.35
C GLU A 3 -21.02 15.32 20.07
N ALA A 4 -21.25 14.42 19.12
CA ALA A 4 -20.52 14.38 17.85
C ALA A 4 -20.61 15.69 17.04
N ALA A 5 -21.59 16.55 17.36
CA ALA A 5 -21.85 17.81 16.68
C ALA A 5 -20.73 18.85 16.83
N ASP A 6 -19.90 18.76 17.87
CA ASP A 6 -18.82 19.73 18.15
C ASP A 6 -17.45 19.33 17.57
N ILE A 7 -17.35 18.18 16.91
CA ILE A 7 -16.06 17.63 16.41
C ILE A 7 -15.66 18.26 15.06
N LEU A 8 -16.64 18.73 14.27
CA LEU A 8 -16.41 19.28 12.93
C LEU A 8 -16.99 20.70 12.80
N PRO A 9 -16.37 21.58 12.00
CA PRO A 9 -16.95 22.87 11.63
C PRO A 9 -18.37 22.70 11.06
N THR A 10 -19.25 23.70 11.26
CA THR A 10 -20.64 23.66 10.78
C THR A 10 -20.75 23.32 9.29
N SER A 11 -19.80 23.81 8.47
CA SER A 11 -19.73 23.52 7.03
C SER A 11 -19.46 22.05 6.68
N LEU A 12 -18.95 21.26 7.62
CA LEU A 12 -18.58 19.85 7.46
C LEU A 12 -19.48 18.89 8.25
N GLN A 13 -20.43 19.40 9.05
CA GLN A 13 -21.34 18.55 9.84
C GLN A 13 -22.19 17.59 8.99
N TRP A 14 -22.44 17.91 7.71
CA TRP A 14 -23.12 17.01 6.78
C TRP A 14 -22.41 15.67 6.63
N LEU A 15 -21.08 15.62 6.79
CA LEU A 15 -20.30 14.37 6.73
C LEU A 15 -20.74 13.37 7.78
N LEU A 16 -21.13 13.83 8.98
CA LEU A 16 -21.58 12.93 10.05
C LEU A 16 -22.92 12.23 9.73
N LYS A 17 -23.70 12.80 8.80
CA LYS A 17 -24.99 12.25 8.37
C LYS A 17 -24.84 11.32 7.17
N GLU A 18 -23.93 11.65 6.25
CA GLU A 18 -23.83 10.99 4.94
C GLU A 18 -22.66 10.01 4.82
N ALA A 19 -21.57 10.20 5.58
CA ALA A 19 -20.38 9.37 5.45
C ALA A 19 -20.46 8.12 6.33
N PRO A 20 -20.13 6.92 5.81
CA PRO A 20 -19.98 5.74 6.64
C PRO A 20 -18.82 5.96 7.62
N ALA A 21 -19.04 5.64 8.89
CA ALA A 21 -18.05 5.72 9.94
C ALA A 21 -17.78 4.34 10.55
N PHE A 22 -16.52 4.07 10.87
CA PHE A 22 -16.11 2.89 11.60
C PHE A 22 -15.73 3.31 13.03
N PRO A 23 -16.46 2.87 14.07
CA PRO A 23 -16.12 3.22 15.44
C PRO A 23 -14.80 2.55 15.83
N LEU A 24 -13.91 3.30 16.48
CA LEU A 24 -12.66 2.78 17.02
C LEU A 24 -12.34 3.44 18.36
N HIS A 25 -11.61 2.70 19.21
CA HIS A 25 -11.08 3.27 20.44
C HIS A 25 -9.84 4.11 20.14
N SER A 26 -9.69 5.27 20.78
CA SER A 26 -8.56 6.18 20.54
C SER A 26 -7.21 5.52 20.81
N SER A 27 -7.14 4.61 21.79
CA SER A 27 -5.91 3.84 22.08
C SER A 27 -5.48 2.89 20.95
N ASN A 28 -6.33 2.68 19.93
CA ASN A 28 -5.98 1.86 18.78
C ASN A 28 -5.38 2.69 17.64
N VAL A 29 -5.33 4.02 17.78
CA VAL A 29 -4.72 4.95 16.83
C VAL A 29 -3.34 5.34 17.31
N HIS A 30 -2.35 5.17 16.46
CA HIS A 30 -0.98 5.56 16.72
C HIS A 30 -0.48 6.41 15.56
N ILE A 31 -0.02 7.63 15.85
CA ILE A 31 0.50 8.55 14.84
C ILE A 31 2.02 8.41 14.83
N LEU A 32 2.55 7.89 13.73
CA LEU A 32 3.99 7.81 13.48
C LEU A 32 4.47 9.14 12.92
N GLN A 33 5.57 9.68 13.46
CA GLN A 33 6.05 11.02 13.11
C GLN A 33 7.19 10.97 12.11
N GLU A 34 8.02 9.93 12.18
CA GLU A 34 9.26 9.84 11.41
C GLU A 34 9.24 8.70 10.38
N PRO A 35 9.91 8.87 9.22
CA PRO A 35 10.04 7.81 8.23
C PRO A 35 10.72 6.54 8.77
N SER A 36 11.64 6.68 9.72
CA SER A 36 12.31 5.56 10.39
C SER A 36 11.34 4.76 11.26
N GLU A 37 10.44 5.42 11.97
CA GLU A 37 9.37 4.77 12.74
C GLU A 37 8.42 4.02 11.81
N PHE A 38 8.02 4.65 10.70
CA PHE A 38 7.20 3.99 9.69
C PHE A 38 7.85 2.69 9.18
N TYR A 39 9.12 2.75 8.80
CA TYR A 39 9.83 1.56 8.32
C TYR A 39 9.97 0.48 9.40
N ALA A 40 10.26 0.87 10.65
CA ALA A 40 10.36 -0.05 11.77
C ALA A 40 9.02 -0.77 12.03
N VAL A 41 7.92 -0.02 12.09
CA VAL A 41 6.57 -0.58 12.26
C VAL A 41 6.19 -1.45 11.07
N LEU A 42 6.49 -1.03 9.85
CA LEU A 42 6.23 -1.84 8.65
C LEU A 42 6.92 -3.20 8.74
N LYS A 43 8.21 -3.22 9.11
CA LYS A 43 8.98 -4.45 9.27
C LYS A 43 8.46 -5.33 10.41
N GLU A 44 8.13 -4.75 11.56
CA GLU A 44 7.54 -5.45 12.70
C GLU A 44 6.21 -6.12 12.31
N ARG A 45 5.36 -5.40 11.58
CA ARG A 45 4.05 -5.93 11.16
C ARG A 45 4.18 -7.03 10.11
N LEU A 46 5.14 -6.92 9.19
CA LEU A 46 5.48 -7.99 8.25
C LEU A 46 5.87 -9.27 9.00
N SER A 47 6.78 -9.17 9.97
CA SER A 47 7.31 -10.34 10.67
C SER A 47 6.30 -11.01 11.61
N THR A 48 5.32 -10.25 12.11
CA THR A 48 4.32 -10.74 13.08
C THR A 48 3.00 -11.20 12.45
N ALA A 49 2.70 -10.81 11.21
CA ALA A 49 1.46 -11.17 10.52
C ALA A 49 1.31 -12.69 10.31
N LYS A 50 0.13 -13.23 10.59
CA LYS A 50 -0.13 -14.68 10.60
C LYS A 50 -1.06 -15.16 9.49
N LYS A 51 -2.00 -14.33 9.04
CA LYS A 51 -3.05 -14.73 8.09
C LYS A 51 -2.96 -13.96 6.78
N ARG A 52 -2.84 -12.63 6.84
CA ARG A 52 -2.83 -11.79 5.64
C ARG A 52 -1.89 -10.61 5.72
N ILE A 53 -1.26 -10.32 4.59
CA ILE A 53 -0.52 -9.09 4.32
C ILE A 53 -1.06 -8.51 3.01
N THR A 54 -1.55 -7.28 3.03
CA THR A 54 -1.97 -6.57 1.81
C THR A 54 -1.32 -5.21 1.75
N LEU A 55 -0.53 -4.97 0.72
CA LEU A 55 0.27 -3.77 0.54
C LEU A 55 -0.18 -3.05 -0.73
N ALA A 56 -0.46 -1.76 -0.64
CA ALA A 56 -0.75 -0.91 -1.78
C ALA A 56 0.16 0.31 -1.74
N SER A 57 0.94 0.52 -2.80
CA SER A 57 1.81 1.69 -2.96
C SER A 57 2.03 2.04 -4.42
N LEU A 58 2.34 3.31 -4.71
CA LEU A 58 2.59 3.76 -6.09
C LEU A 58 3.68 2.92 -6.80
N TYR A 59 4.79 2.68 -6.09
CA TYR A 59 5.87 1.81 -6.53
C TYR A 59 6.63 1.31 -5.30
N LEU A 60 7.51 0.33 -5.51
CA LEU A 60 8.56 -0.08 -4.58
C LEU A 60 9.92 0.25 -5.21
N GLY A 61 10.81 0.88 -4.45
CA GLY A 61 12.18 1.15 -4.88
C GLY A 61 13.02 -0.11 -5.02
N ASN A 62 14.32 0.08 -5.23
CA ASN A 62 15.32 -0.97 -5.31
C ASN A 62 16.48 -0.76 -4.31
N GLY A 63 16.29 0.09 -3.32
CA GLY A 63 17.28 0.38 -2.28
C GLY A 63 17.41 -0.75 -1.26
N LYS A 64 18.36 -0.59 -0.34
CA LYS A 64 18.68 -1.61 0.66
C LYS A 64 17.48 -1.95 1.56
N LEU A 65 16.68 -0.95 1.92
CA LEU A 65 15.52 -1.12 2.79
C LEU A 65 14.41 -1.91 2.08
N GLU A 66 14.16 -1.61 0.80
CA GLU A 66 13.18 -2.32 0.00
C GLU A 66 13.56 -3.79 -0.22
N GLN A 67 14.84 -4.06 -0.50
CA GLN A 67 15.34 -5.43 -0.62
C GLN A 67 15.20 -6.20 0.71
N GLN A 68 15.45 -5.54 1.85
CA GLN A 68 15.25 -6.14 3.16
C GLN A 68 13.77 -6.45 3.44
N LEU A 69 12.83 -5.59 3.01
CA LEU A 69 11.39 -5.87 3.15
C LEU A 69 10.98 -7.09 2.33
N VAL A 70 11.50 -7.23 1.11
CA VAL A 70 11.23 -8.41 0.27
C VAL A 70 11.79 -9.67 0.93
N GLN A 71 13.03 -9.62 1.43
CA GLN A 71 13.64 -10.75 2.12
C GLN A 71 12.86 -11.16 3.38
N GLU A 72 12.36 -10.20 4.16
CA GLU A 72 11.51 -10.48 5.31
C GLU A 72 10.21 -11.18 4.88
N LEU A 73 9.57 -10.70 3.80
CA LEU A 73 8.38 -11.34 3.25
C LEU A 73 8.62 -12.78 2.79
N GLU A 74 9.74 -13.05 2.10
CA GLU A 74 10.13 -14.40 1.70
C GLU A 74 10.23 -15.32 2.92
N GLN A 75 10.91 -14.86 3.97
CA GLN A 75 11.05 -15.63 5.22
C GLN A 75 9.68 -15.93 5.87
N GLN A 76 8.75 -14.97 5.85
CA GLN A 76 7.43 -15.21 6.41
C GLN A 76 6.57 -16.14 5.56
N LEU A 77 6.65 -16.04 4.23
CA LEU A 77 5.97 -16.93 3.29
C LEU A 77 6.46 -18.38 3.45
N GLU A 78 7.77 -18.58 3.66
CA GLU A 78 8.37 -19.89 3.93
C GLU A 78 7.95 -20.45 5.29
N ALA A 79 8.00 -19.62 6.34
CA ALA A 79 7.68 -20.04 7.69
C ALA A 79 6.18 -20.30 7.90
N ARG A 80 5.32 -19.70 7.07
CA ARG A 80 3.85 -19.71 7.25
C ARG A 80 3.16 -20.02 5.92
N PRO A 81 2.99 -21.31 5.57
CA PRO A 81 2.34 -21.72 4.32
C PRO A 81 0.89 -21.25 4.14
N GLY A 82 0.21 -20.84 5.22
CA GLY A 82 -1.15 -20.30 5.20
C GLY A 82 -1.24 -18.76 5.21
N LEU A 83 -0.11 -18.06 5.15
CA LEU A 83 -0.06 -16.60 5.08
C LEU A 83 -0.35 -16.14 3.64
N GLU A 84 -1.39 -15.33 3.44
CA GLU A 84 -1.72 -14.78 2.13
C GLU A 84 -1.11 -13.38 1.95
N VAL A 85 -0.37 -13.17 0.87
CA VAL A 85 0.27 -11.89 0.56
C VAL A 85 -0.27 -11.33 -0.75
N LEU A 86 -0.77 -10.10 -0.72
CA LEU A 86 -1.19 -9.33 -1.89
C LEU A 86 -0.42 -8.00 -1.95
N TRP A 87 0.27 -7.73 -3.05
CA TRP A 87 0.93 -6.45 -3.28
C TRP A 87 0.40 -5.78 -4.54
N LEU A 88 -0.28 -4.65 -4.38
CA LEU A 88 -0.81 -3.83 -5.46
C LEU A 88 0.12 -2.62 -5.72
N LEU A 89 0.61 -2.49 -6.94
CA LEU A 89 1.39 -1.34 -7.39
C LEU A 89 0.79 -0.68 -8.62
N ASP A 90 1.19 0.56 -8.92
CA ASP A 90 0.88 1.17 -10.21
C ASP A 90 1.69 0.52 -11.35
N TYR A 91 1.02 0.19 -12.45
CA TYR A 91 1.66 -0.43 -13.61
C TYR A 91 2.72 0.48 -14.22
N THR A 92 2.48 1.77 -14.40
CA THR A 92 3.44 2.63 -15.10
C THR A 92 4.66 2.89 -14.22
N ARG A 93 4.45 3.25 -12.95
CA ARG A 93 5.51 3.59 -12.00
C ARG A 93 6.28 2.36 -11.54
N GLY A 94 5.60 1.24 -11.30
CA GLY A 94 6.22 -0.02 -10.92
C GLY A 94 7.08 -0.68 -12.00
N SER A 95 7.02 -0.18 -13.24
CA SER A 95 7.70 -0.79 -14.42
C SER A 95 8.82 0.06 -15.01
N ARG A 96 9.09 1.22 -14.40
CA ARG A 96 10.08 2.17 -14.90
C ARG A 96 11.48 1.57 -14.86
N GLN A 97 12.21 1.70 -15.97
CA GLN A 97 13.59 1.25 -16.12
C GLN A 97 14.57 2.35 -15.67
N PRO A 98 15.83 2.03 -15.29
CA PRO A 98 16.50 0.73 -15.37
C PRO A 98 16.21 -0.23 -14.21
N HIS A 99 15.63 0.27 -13.11
CA HIS A 99 15.31 -0.53 -11.93
C HIS A 99 13.83 -0.36 -11.57
N SER A 100 13.09 -1.44 -11.71
CA SER A 100 11.63 -1.46 -11.57
C SER A 100 11.21 -2.24 -10.32
N SER A 101 10.07 -1.87 -9.75
CA SER A 101 9.47 -2.63 -8.64
C SER A 101 9.20 -4.08 -9.02
N ARG A 102 8.92 -4.35 -10.30
CA ARG A 102 8.78 -5.72 -10.82
C ARG A 102 10.03 -6.57 -10.61
N GLN A 103 11.21 -5.99 -10.78
CA GLN A 103 12.47 -6.70 -10.54
C GLN A 103 12.69 -6.94 -9.06
N THR A 104 12.46 -5.92 -8.21
CA THR A 104 12.58 -6.06 -6.75
C THR A 104 11.62 -7.12 -6.20
N LEU A 105 10.40 -7.22 -6.73
CA LEU A 105 9.39 -8.17 -6.28
C LEU A 105 9.45 -9.55 -6.97
N GLN A 106 10.35 -9.72 -7.95
CA GLN A 106 10.47 -10.98 -8.69
C GLN A 106 10.64 -12.23 -7.80
N PRO A 107 11.43 -12.20 -6.70
CA PRO A 107 11.61 -13.38 -5.85
C PRO A 107 10.30 -13.93 -5.29
N LEU A 108 9.36 -13.04 -4.95
CA LEU A 108 8.07 -13.40 -4.36
C LEU A 108 7.13 -14.16 -5.30
N MET A 109 7.37 -14.11 -6.61
CA MET A 109 6.49 -14.73 -7.61
C MET A 109 6.51 -16.26 -7.61
N HIS A 110 7.48 -16.88 -6.91
CA HIS A 110 7.56 -18.34 -6.78
C HIS A 110 6.64 -18.91 -5.70
N TYR A 111 6.13 -18.05 -4.80
CA TYR A 111 5.27 -18.47 -3.70
C TYR A 111 3.80 -18.47 -4.14
N PRO A 112 3.08 -19.61 -4.02
CA PRO A 112 1.69 -19.71 -4.50
C PRO A 112 0.71 -18.83 -3.72
N ASN A 113 1.05 -18.51 -2.48
CA ASN A 113 0.33 -17.65 -1.55
C ASN A 113 0.77 -16.18 -1.62
N CYS A 114 1.51 -15.78 -2.66
CA CYS A 114 1.90 -14.41 -2.90
C CYS A 114 1.44 -13.92 -4.28
N GLN A 115 0.61 -12.87 -4.31
CA GLN A 115 0.12 -12.24 -5.52
C GLN A 115 0.65 -10.81 -5.64
N VAL A 116 1.36 -10.51 -6.73
CA VAL A 116 1.73 -9.14 -7.11
C VAL A 116 0.85 -8.68 -8.26
N SER A 117 0.06 -7.63 -8.02
CA SER A 117 -0.86 -7.04 -8.99
C SER A 117 -0.39 -5.64 -9.40
N LEU A 118 -0.53 -5.34 -10.69
CA LEU A 118 -0.21 -4.02 -11.24
C LEU A 118 -1.49 -3.34 -11.72
N PHE A 119 -1.92 -2.31 -10.99
CA PHE A 119 -3.06 -1.48 -11.37
C PHE A 119 -2.73 -0.67 -12.62
N HIS A 120 -3.58 -0.77 -13.63
CA HIS A 120 -3.46 0.02 -14.85
C HIS A 120 -4.65 0.95 -14.97
N THR A 121 -4.40 2.26 -14.85
CA THR A 121 -5.42 3.30 -15.02
C THR A 121 -6.14 3.11 -16.35
N PRO A 122 -7.49 3.01 -16.35
CA PRO A 122 -8.28 2.76 -17.56
C PRO A 122 -8.08 3.80 -18.66
N GLU A 123 -7.84 5.07 -18.29
CA GLU A 123 -7.63 6.19 -19.22
C GLU A 123 -6.34 6.08 -20.05
N LEU A 124 -5.42 5.19 -19.66
CA LEU A 124 -4.17 4.89 -20.37
C LEU A 124 -4.25 3.63 -21.26
N ARG A 125 -5.45 3.10 -21.54
CA ARG A 125 -5.65 1.94 -22.42
C ARG A 125 -5.81 2.38 -23.89
N GLY A 126 -5.16 1.67 -24.83
CA GLY A 126 -5.35 1.85 -26.27
C GLY A 126 -4.37 2.79 -26.98
N PHE A 127 -4.76 3.35 -28.14
CA PHE A 127 -3.93 4.17 -29.03
C PHE A 127 -3.31 5.41 -28.36
N LEU A 128 -3.93 5.95 -27.28
CA LEU A 128 -3.39 7.08 -26.51
C LEU A 128 -2.00 6.78 -25.92
N LYS A 129 -1.72 5.53 -25.54
CA LYS A 129 -0.42 5.12 -24.98
C LYS A 129 0.72 5.18 -26.01
N TRP A 130 0.40 5.03 -27.30
CA TRP A 130 1.38 5.10 -28.38
C TRP A 130 1.70 6.55 -28.76
N LEU A 131 0.73 7.45 -28.62
CA LEU A 131 0.87 8.86 -28.98
C LEU A 131 1.45 9.73 -27.86
N LEU A 132 1.21 9.36 -26.59
CA LEU A 132 1.64 10.15 -25.43
C LEU A 132 3.09 9.81 -25.01
N PRO A 133 4.00 10.79 -24.93
CA PRO A 133 5.34 10.57 -24.38
C PRO A 133 5.27 10.07 -22.94
N GLN A 134 6.19 9.20 -22.52
CA GLN A 134 6.21 8.59 -21.17
C GLN A 134 6.05 9.59 -20.01
N ARG A 135 6.46 10.85 -20.19
CA ARG A 135 6.36 11.92 -19.19
C ARG A 135 4.92 12.41 -18.93
N TRP A 136 4.01 12.26 -19.89
CA TRP A 136 2.63 12.74 -19.76
C TRP A 136 1.68 11.70 -19.19
N ASN A 137 2.07 10.42 -19.16
CA ASN A 137 1.30 9.35 -18.50
C ASN A 137 1.15 9.58 -16.98
N GLU A 138 2.05 10.35 -16.35
CA GLU A 138 1.95 10.70 -14.93
C GLU A 138 0.83 11.72 -14.65
N VAL A 139 0.36 12.47 -15.67
CA VAL A 139 -0.69 13.49 -15.54
C VAL A 139 -2.10 12.89 -15.67
N VAL A 140 -2.23 11.71 -16.29
CA VAL A 140 -3.52 11.09 -16.67
C VAL A 140 -4.08 10.16 -15.58
N GLY A 141 -3.42 10.08 -14.42
CA GLY A 141 -3.95 9.39 -13.23
C GLY A 141 -3.10 8.20 -12.81
N LEU A 142 -2.52 8.29 -11.61
CA LEU A 142 -1.72 7.25 -10.98
C LEU A 142 -2.44 6.68 -9.76
N GLN A 143 -2.15 5.43 -9.41
CA GLN A 143 -2.61 4.86 -8.15
C GLN A 143 -1.77 5.42 -6.98
N HIS A 144 -2.36 6.29 -6.16
CA HIS A 144 -1.68 6.95 -5.03
C HIS A 144 -1.99 6.37 -3.64
N MET A 145 -2.66 5.21 -3.56
CA MET A 145 -2.95 4.59 -2.27
C MET A 145 -1.64 4.14 -1.61
N LYS A 146 -1.54 4.37 -0.29
CA LYS A 146 -0.44 3.94 0.57
C LYS A 146 -1.05 3.28 1.81
N LEU A 147 -1.49 2.05 1.61
CA LEU A 147 -2.24 1.28 2.60
C LEU A 147 -1.55 -0.06 2.80
N TYR A 148 -1.31 -0.42 4.06
CA TYR A 148 -0.60 -1.63 4.43
C TYR A 148 -1.40 -2.33 5.52
N ILE A 149 -2.01 -3.46 5.19
CA ILE A 149 -2.87 -4.25 6.07
C ILE A 149 -2.10 -5.49 6.51
N PHE A 150 -2.09 -5.74 7.81
CA PHE A 150 -1.45 -6.88 8.45
C PHE A 150 -2.44 -7.49 9.42
N ASP A 151 -3.06 -8.61 9.05
CA ASP A 151 -4.17 -9.19 9.81
C ASP A 151 -5.25 -8.16 10.16
N ASP A 152 -5.32 -7.73 11.42
CA ASP A 152 -6.29 -6.76 11.96
C ASP A 152 -5.72 -5.36 12.16
N ALA A 153 -4.47 -5.12 11.74
CA ALA A 153 -3.81 -3.83 11.77
C ALA A 153 -3.80 -3.15 10.40
N LEU A 154 -4.11 -1.86 10.37
CA LEU A 154 -4.02 -1.01 9.19
C LEU A 154 -2.99 0.09 9.44
N LEU A 155 -1.98 0.16 8.56
CA LEU A 155 -1.01 1.23 8.49
C LEU A 155 -1.31 2.07 7.25
N ILE A 156 -1.48 3.37 7.46
CA ILE A 156 -1.78 4.36 6.42
C ILE A 156 -0.58 5.30 6.33
N SER A 157 -0.16 5.63 5.12
CA SER A 157 0.90 6.60 4.86
C SER A 157 0.48 7.60 3.77
N GLY A 158 1.27 8.66 3.58
CA GLY A 158 0.93 9.84 2.76
C GLY A 158 2.12 10.33 1.94
#